data_AF-A0A6H9UYD3-F1
#
_entry.id   AF-A0A6H9UYD3-F1
#
_cell.length_a   1.000
_cell.length_b   1.000
_cell.length_c   1.000
_cell.angle_alpha   90.00
_cell.angle_beta   90.00
_cell.angle_gamma   90.00
#
_symmetry.space_group_name_H-M   'P 1'
#
loop_
_entity.id
_entity.type
_entity.pdbx_description
1 polymer ?
#
loop_
_entity_poly.entity_id
_entity_poly.type
_entity_poly.pdbx_seq_one_letter_code
_entity_poly.pdbx_strand_id
1 'polypeptide(L)'
;MPYTPGTEIIYQLAADGDLTKGLATDILEPVDGTVIVPLDPRECSKRLPPAMTQMAIHQMVNGSWRRRLTHDGRMNRTAQDLGLAISRWERVPSHELPQDFIVVAIEEEGSCVMLIDEDECTKRL
;
A
#
# COMPACT_ATOMS: atom_id res chain seq x y z
N MET A 1 -3.46 25.90 -4.85
CA MET A 1 -2.17 25.32 -5.25
C MET A 1 -2.42 23.88 -5.67
N PRO A 2 -1.91 23.41 -6.82
CA PRO A 2 -1.92 21.99 -7.13
C PRO A 2 -1.08 21.28 -6.06
N TYR A 3 -1.61 20.20 -5.50
CA TYR A 3 -0.91 19.36 -4.55
C TYR A 3 0.21 18.64 -5.32
N THR A 4 1.47 18.99 -5.03
CA THR A 4 2.61 18.18 -5.46
C THR A 4 2.74 17.06 -4.44
N PRO A 5 2.53 15.78 -4.82
CA PRO A 5 2.81 14.68 -3.90
C PRO A 5 4.30 14.76 -3.59
N GLY A 6 4.65 15.12 -2.36
CA GLY A 6 6.06 15.16 -1.93
C GLY A 6 6.63 13.77 -1.69
N THR A 7 5.79 12.73 -1.80
CA THR A 7 6.20 11.35 -1.60
C THR A 7 5.49 10.39 -2.56
N GLU A 8 6.24 9.66 -3.37
CA GLU A 8 5.74 8.53 -4.17
C GLU A 8 6.07 7.22 -3.47
N ILE A 9 5.20 6.21 -3.56
CA ILE A 9 5.43 4.88 -3.01
C ILE A 9 5.49 3.89 -4.17
N ILE A 10 6.60 3.16 -4.26
CA ILE A 10 6.83 2.17 -5.31
C ILE A 10 7.09 0.82 -4.65
N TYR A 11 6.29 -0.18 -5.03
CA TYR A 11 6.52 -1.57 -4.67
C TYR A 11 7.28 -2.26 -5.79
N GLN A 12 8.30 -3.03 -5.42
CA GLN A 12 9.09 -3.80 -6.38
C GLN A 12 9.53 -5.13 -5.78
N LEU A 13 9.95 -6.07 -6.63
CA LEU A 13 10.64 -7.25 -6.14
C LEU A 13 12.03 -6.88 -5.66
N ALA A 14 12.41 -7.40 -4.50
CA ALA A 14 13.72 -7.25 -3.93
C ALA A 14 14.80 -7.92 -4.81
N ALA A 15 15.91 -7.22 -5.01
CA ALA A 15 17.16 -7.83 -5.44
C ALA A 15 17.90 -8.47 -4.24
N ASP A 16 18.94 -9.26 -4.53
CA ASP A 16 19.78 -9.86 -3.49
C ASP A 16 20.44 -8.76 -2.64
N GLY A 17 20.06 -8.71 -1.35
CA GLY A 17 20.56 -7.72 -0.40
C GLY A 17 19.66 -6.52 -0.15
N ASP A 18 18.55 -6.37 -0.89
CA ASP A 18 17.58 -5.27 -0.68
C ASP A 18 16.74 -5.46 0.60
N LEU A 19 16.65 -6.69 1.09
CA LEU A 19 15.87 -7.03 2.29
C LEU A 19 16.78 -7.40 3.45
N THR A 20 16.45 -6.87 4.62
CA THR A 20 16.97 -7.41 5.87
C THR A 20 16.65 -8.91 5.96
N LYS A 21 17.66 -9.72 6.30
CA LYS A 21 17.55 -11.19 6.27
C LYS A 21 16.36 -11.69 7.09
N GLY A 22 15.46 -12.41 6.44
CA GLY A 22 14.28 -13.01 7.07
C GLY A 22 13.01 -12.15 7.01
N LEU A 23 13.06 -10.96 6.41
CA LEU A 23 11.88 -10.15 6.14
C LEU A 23 11.27 -10.48 4.77
N ALA A 24 9.95 -10.54 4.70
CA ALA A 24 9.19 -10.65 3.44
C ALA A 24 9.06 -9.29 2.72
N THR A 25 9.26 -8.20 3.45
CA THR A 25 9.25 -6.83 2.93
C THR A 25 10.09 -5.93 3.83
N ASP A 26 10.64 -4.86 3.28
CA ASP A 26 11.35 -3.82 4.02
C ASP A 26 10.89 -2.45 3.50
N ILE A 27 11.24 -1.37 4.20
CA ILE A 27 11.03 0.00 3.72
C ILE A 27 12.38 0.66 3.60
N LEU A 28 12.79 0.94 2.36
CA LEU A 28 14.06 1.61 2.11
C LEU A 28 13.94 3.10 2.42
N GLU A 29 15.06 3.71 2.79
CA GLU A 29 15.12 5.16 3.00
C GLU A 29 14.64 5.89 1.73
N PRO A 30 13.81 6.94 1.87
CA PRO A 30 13.31 7.65 0.70
C PRO A 30 14.45 8.33 -0.06
N VAL A 31 14.51 8.12 -1.36
CA VAL A 31 15.44 8.83 -2.26
C VAL A 31 14.63 9.78 -3.12
N ASP A 32 14.95 11.08 -3.07
CA ASP A 32 14.25 12.14 -3.81
C ASP A 32 12.72 12.14 -3.61
N GLY A 33 12.27 11.81 -2.40
CA GLY A 33 10.84 11.71 -2.09
C GLY A 33 10.18 10.42 -2.60
N THR A 34 10.92 9.44 -3.08
CA THR A 34 10.36 8.13 -3.44
C THR A 34 10.65 7.11 -2.35
N VAL A 35 9.60 6.54 -1.77
CA VAL A 35 9.67 5.41 -0.85
C VAL A 35 9.64 4.13 -1.68
N ILE A 36 10.67 3.30 -1.55
CA ILE A 36 10.73 1.99 -2.20
C ILE A 36 10.41 0.92 -1.16
N VAL A 37 9.43 0.08 -1.48
CA VAL A 37 8.99 -1.04 -0.65
C VAL A 37 9.35 -2.34 -1.38
N PRO A 38 10.56 -2.90 -1.16
CA PRO A 38 10.92 -4.20 -1.69
C PRO A 38 10.03 -5.31 -1.09
N LEU A 39 9.64 -6.26 -1.95
CA LEU A 39 8.92 -7.48 -1.61
C LEU A 39 9.79 -8.69 -1.95
N ASP A 40 9.86 -9.67 -1.05
CA ASP A 40 10.62 -10.89 -1.29
C ASP A 40 10.01 -11.67 -2.47
N PRO A 41 10.76 -11.93 -3.56
CA PRO A 41 10.26 -12.66 -4.71
C PRO A 41 9.91 -14.13 -4.42
N ARG A 42 10.24 -14.64 -3.23
CA ARG A 42 9.84 -15.97 -2.74
C ARG A 42 8.52 -15.96 -1.99
N GLU A 43 8.03 -14.78 -1.61
CA GLU A 43 6.83 -14.58 -0.80
C GLU A 43 5.67 -14.00 -1.63
N CYS A 44 5.93 -13.53 -2.84
CA CYS A 44 4.90 -12.99 -3.73
C CYS A 44 5.18 -13.21 -5.21
N SER A 45 4.12 -13.11 -6.01
CA SER A 45 4.21 -13.15 -7.47
C SER A 45 4.74 -11.84 -8.06
N LYS A 46 5.22 -11.91 -9.31
CA LYS A 46 5.65 -10.74 -10.09
C LYS A 46 4.53 -9.74 -10.39
N ARG A 47 3.26 -10.15 -10.25
CA ARG A 47 2.08 -9.31 -10.51
C ARG A 47 1.74 -8.43 -9.31
N LEU A 48 2.11 -8.84 -8.10
CA LEU A 48 1.72 -8.14 -6.88
C LEU A 48 2.32 -6.72 -6.76
N PRO A 49 3.64 -6.49 -6.94
CA PRO A 49 4.21 -5.15 -6.80
C PRO A 49 3.57 -4.07 -7.69
N PRO A 50 3.33 -4.28 -9.01
CA PRO A 50 2.70 -3.25 -9.83
C PRO A 50 1.26 -2.95 -9.41
N ALA A 51 0.49 -3.94 -8.94
CA ALA A 51 -0.86 -3.70 -8.44
C ALA A 51 -0.87 -2.94 -7.10
N MET A 52 0.03 -3.27 -6.18
CA MET A 52 0.20 -2.53 -4.93
C MET A 52 0.60 -1.08 -5.20
N THR A 53 1.54 -0.86 -6.13
CA THR A 53 1.97 0.49 -6.56
C THR A 53 0.80 1.27 -7.16
N GLN A 54 0.06 0.66 -8.09
CA GLN A 54 -1.11 1.29 -8.69
C GLN A 54 -2.16 1.68 -7.64
N MET A 55 -2.42 0.80 -6.67
CA MET A 55 -3.37 1.08 -5.60
C MET A 55 -2.88 2.21 -4.70
N ALA A 56 -1.61 2.18 -4.25
CA ALA A 56 -1.02 3.26 -3.45
C ALA A 56 -1.09 4.61 -4.17
N ILE A 57 -0.73 4.67 -5.46
CA ILE A 57 -0.85 5.87 -6.28
C ILE A 57 -2.31 6.31 -6.39
N HIS A 58 -3.23 5.41 -6.71
CA HIS A 58 -4.66 5.72 -6.81
C HIS A 58 -5.18 6.36 -5.52
N GLN A 59 -4.76 5.84 -4.38
CA GLN A 59 -5.13 6.35 -3.07
C GLN A 59 -4.55 7.73 -2.75
N MET A 60 -3.27 7.94 -3.05
CA MET A 60 -2.59 9.24 -2.89
C MET A 60 -3.24 10.31 -3.79
N VAL A 61 -3.51 9.98 -5.06
CA VAL A 61 -4.05 10.91 -6.06
C VAL A 61 -5.51 11.25 -5.79
N ASN A 62 -6.37 10.26 -5.55
CA ASN A 62 -7.81 10.48 -5.44
C ASN A 62 -8.23 11.01 -4.07
N GLY A 63 -7.30 11.12 -3.13
CA GLY A 63 -7.64 11.54 -1.78
C GLY A 63 -8.72 10.63 -1.19
N SER A 64 -8.75 9.34 -1.55
CA SER A 64 -9.47 8.33 -0.74
C SER A 64 -8.96 8.36 0.70
N TRP A 65 -7.76 8.91 0.92
CA TRP A 65 -7.16 9.25 2.20
C TRP A 65 -7.59 10.61 2.79
N ARG A 66 -8.28 11.44 2.00
CA ARG A 66 -8.94 12.69 2.41
C ARG A 66 -10.42 12.49 2.77
N ARG A 67 -11.03 11.37 2.39
CA ARG A 67 -12.44 11.08 2.66
C ARG A 67 -12.62 10.26 3.94
N ARG A 68 -12.17 10.82 5.08
CA ARG A 68 -12.74 10.40 6.37
C ARG A 68 -14.20 10.84 6.38
N LEU A 69 -15.13 9.90 6.28
CA LEU A 69 -16.55 10.11 6.62
C LEU A 69 -16.69 10.15 8.15
N THR A 70 -15.97 11.05 8.83
CA THR A 70 -16.16 11.27 10.26
C THR A 70 -17.07 12.47 10.47
N HIS A 71 -18.18 12.26 11.19
CA HIS A 71 -19.15 13.31 11.56
C HIS A 71 -18.60 14.33 12.57
N ASP A 72 -17.31 14.29 12.90
CA ASP A 72 -16.65 15.09 13.93
C ASP A 72 -16.00 16.38 13.39
N GLY A 73 -16.30 16.76 12.13
CA GLY A 73 -15.85 18.02 11.54
C GLY A 73 -14.38 18.05 11.10
N ARG A 74 -13.66 16.92 11.13
CA ARG A 74 -12.26 16.82 10.68
C ARG A 74 -12.07 17.02 9.17
N MET A 75 -13.12 16.91 8.35
CA MET A 75 -13.07 17.21 6.91
C MET A 75 -12.62 18.64 6.59
N ASN A 76 -12.78 19.59 7.52
CA ASN A 76 -12.46 21.00 7.32
C ASN A 76 -11.01 21.37 7.71
N ARG A 77 -10.21 20.41 8.19
CA ARG A 77 -8.81 20.66 8.55
C ARG A 77 -7.92 20.25 7.38
N THR A 78 -6.98 21.11 7.02
CA THR A 78 -5.85 20.71 6.17
C THR A 78 -5.17 19.51 6.85
N ALA A 79 -4.88 18.46 6.08
CA ALA A 79 -4.16 17.31 6.59
C ALA A 79 -2.78 17.78 7.12
N GLN A 80 -2.67 17.96 8.43
CA GLN A 80 -1.43 18.26 9.13
C GLN A 80 -0.98 16.96 9.79
N ASP A 81 0.25 16.53 9.48
CA ASP A 81 0.92 15.39 10.11
C ASP A 81 0.16 14.05 10.01
N LEU A 82 -0.65 13.89 8.98
CA LEU A 82 -1.46 12.70 8.79
C LEU A 82 -0.54 11.55 8.35
N GLY A 83 -0.11 10.76 9.34
CA GLY A 83 0.52 9.44 9.23
C GLY A 83 -0.41 8.48 8.50
N LEU A 84 -0.56 8.74 7.21
CA LEU A 84 -1.37 8.02 6.25
C LEU A 84 -0.51 6.91 5.65
N ALA A 85 -0.09 5.96 6.46
CA ALA A 85 0.51 4.74 5.97
C ALA A 85 -0.60 3.71 5.75
N ILE A 86 -0.43 2.83 4.77
CA ILE A 86 -1.18 1.58 4.78
C ILE A 86 -0.95 0.95 6.15
N SER A 87 -2.01 0.79 6.93
CA SER A 87 -1.90 0.39 8.33
C SER A 87 -1.47 -1.05 8.47
N ARG A 88 -1.91 -1.90 7.53
CA ARG A 88 -1.52 -3.30 7.40
C ARG A 88 -1.93 -3.85 6.03
N TRP A 89 -1.36 -5.01 5.72
CA TRP A 89 -1.74 -5.83 4.57
C TRP A 89 -2.41 -7.10 5.08
N GLU A 90 -3.47 -7.51 4.42
CA GLU A 90 -4.19 -8.74 4.74
C GLU A 90 -4.31 -9.60 3.50
N ARG A 91 -3.97 -10.88 3.65
CA ARG A 91 -4.24 -11.87 2.60
C ARG A 91 -5.68 -12.31 2.74
N VAL A 92 -6.41 -12.30 1.63
CA VAL A 92 -7.80 -12.74 1.56
C VAL A 92 -7.96 -13.75 0.43
N PRO A 93 -8.88 -14.73 0.56
CA PRO A 93 -9.20 -15.63 -0.53
C PRO A 93 -9.63 -14.87 -1.79
N SER A 94 -9.21 -15.33 -2.98
CA SER A 94 -9.48 -14.62 -4.24
C SER A 94 -10.97 -14.38 -4.51
N HIS A 95 -11.84 -15.25 -4.00
CA HIS A 95 -13.29 -15.12 -4.15
C HIS A 95 -13.92 -14.02 -3.29
N GLU A 96 -13.19 -13.45 -2.34
CA GLU A 96 -13.61 -12.30 -1.53
C GLU A 96 -13.22 -10.97 -2.18
N LEU A 97 -12.37 -10.99 -3.21
CA LEU A 97 -11.99 -9.80 -3.98
C LEU A 97 -12.93 -9.58 -5.17
N PRO A 98 -13.10 -8.31 -5.60
CA PRO A 98 -13.75 -8.02 -6.87
C PRO A 98 -13.04 -8.73 -8.03
N GLN A 99 -13.82 -9.18 -9.00
CA GLN A 99 -13.30 -9.88 -10.18
C GLN A 99 -12.18 -9.07 -10.86
N ASP A 100 -11.10 -9.76 -11.22
CA ASP A 100 -9.90 -9.22 -11.88
C ASP A 100 -9.00 -8.30 -11.01
N PHE A 101 -9.29 -8.15 -9.72
CA PHE A 101 -8.42 -7.43 -8.79
C PHE A 101 -7.56 -8.39 -7.97
N ILE A 102 -6.27 -8.06 -7.86
CA ILE A 102 -5.33 -8.76 -6.99
C ILE A 102 -4.97 -7.98 -5.72
N VAL A 103 -5.26 -6.67 -5.72
CA VAL A 103 -5.12 -5.79 -4.56
C VAL A 103 -6.29 -4.83 -4.56
N VAL A 104 -6.95 -4.69 -3.40
CA VAL A 104 -7.95 -3.65 -3.15
C VAL A 104 -7.62 -2.98 -1.84
N ALA A 105 -7.87 -1.68 -1.75
CA ALA A 105 -7.76 -0.98 -0.48
C ALA A 105 -9.14 -0.63 0.09
N ILE A 106 -9.33 -0.91 1.37
CA ILE A 106 -10.53 -0.57 2.12
C ILE A 106 -10.20 0.39 3.27
N GLU A 107 -11.21 1.12 3.73
CA GLU A 107 -11.13 1.89 4.97
C GLU A 107 -11.77 1.08 6.09
N GLU A 108 -11.04 0.91 7.18
CA GLU A 108 -11.51 0.28 8.41
C GLU A 108 -11.08 1.14 9.59
N GLU A 109 -12.05 1.58 10.41
CA GLU A 109 -11.81 2.43 11.59
C GLU A 109 -10.97 3.70 11.32
N GLY A 110 -11.03 4.21 10.09
CA GLY A 110 -10.26 5.38 9.66
C GLY A 110 -8.79 5.07 9.34
N SER A 111 -8.45 3.80 9.14
CA SER A 111 -7.19 3.30 8.62
C SER A 111 -7.38 2.66 7.24
N CYS A 112 -6.34 2.72 6.41
CA CYS A 112 -6.32 2.02 5.14
C CYS A 112 -5.75 0.62 5.32
N VAL A 113 -6.46 -0.40 4.86
CA VAL A 113 -5.99 -1.79 4.79
C VAL A 113 -5.92 -2.20 3.32
N MET A 114 -4.79 -2.77 2.90
CA MET A 114 -4.71 -3.41 1.58
C MET A 114 -5.06 -4.89 1.72
N LEU A 115 -6.14 -5.28 1.07
CA LEU A 115 -6.52 -6.68 0.87
C LEU A 115 -5.78 -7.19 -0.36
N ILE A 116 -5.06 -8.29 -0.18
CA ILE A 116 -4.19 -8.90 -1.17
C ILE A 116 -4.71 -10.29 -1.47
N ASP A 117 -4.80 -10.64 -2.75
CA ASP A 117 -5.17 -11.97 -3.19
C ASP A 117 -4.17 -13.00 -2.66
N GLU A 118 -4.65 -13.98 -1.89
CA GLU A 118 -3.79 -15.01 -1.29
C GLU A 118 -3.05 -15.84 -2.34
N ASP A 119 -3.60 -16.00 -3.55
CA ASP A 119 -2.96 -16.75 -4.64
C ASP A 119 -1.74 -16.01 -5.22
N GLU A 120 -1.64 -14.70 -4.95
CA GLU A 120 -0.50 -13.87 -5.34
C GLU A 120 0.59 -13.82 -4.24
N CYS A 121 0.32 -14.41 -3.07
CA CYS A 121 1.27 -14.64 -1.99
C CYS A 121 1.70 -16.11 -1.98
N THR A 122 2.94 -16.41 -1.58
CA THR A 122 3.32 -17.82 -1.39
C THR A 122 2.79 -18.34 -0.06
N LYS A 123 2.61 -19.68 0.02
CA LYS A 123 2.06 -20.36 1.20
C LYS A 123 3.03 -20.43 2.38
N ARG A 124 4.16 -19.71 2.34
CA ARG A 124 5.11 -19.67 3.45
C ARG A 124 4.76 -18.52 4.38
N LEU A 125 4.76 -18.83 5.68
CA LEU A 125 4.65 -17.92 6.81
C LEU A 125 5.81 -18.29 7.73
#